data_AF-A0A4U1F641-F1
#
_entry.id   AF-A0A4U1F641-F1
#
_cell.length_a   1.000
_cell.length_b   1.000
_cell.length_c   1.000
_cell.angle_alpha   90.00
_cell.angle_beta   90.00
_cell.angle_gamma   90.00
#
_symmetry.space_group_name_H-M   'P 1'
#
loop_
_entity.id
_entity.type
_entity.pdbx_description
1 polymer ?
#
loop_
_entity_poly.entity_id
_entity_poly.type
_entity_poly.pdbx_seq_one_letter_code
_entity_poly.pdbx_strand_id
1 'polypeptide(L)'
;VEKNEENGLLFLELNPPNPWDSEPRSPEDLAFGEVQITYLTHACMDLKLGDKRMVFDPWLIGPAFARGWWLLHEPPSDWLERLYQADLIYISHMHSDHLSYPTLKKVAGRRPDIPIYVGNTERPVFWNLKRSGVQLTNINVVPFGIWQQVDKNLRFMILMDGVHPEMDTCIIVEYKGHKILNTVDCTRPNGGRLPMKVDLMMSDFAGGASGFPMTFSGGKFTGNTLYQRNSNPNPVIPEEWKAQFIKTERKKLLNYKARLVKDLQPRIYCPFAGYFVESHPSDKYIKETNIKNDPNELNNLIKKNSDVLTWTPRPGATLDLGRMLKDPTDRKGIIEPPEGTKIYKDSWDFGPYLRILNAAVGDEIFRHSCWIKEYFTWAGFKDYNLVVRMIETDEDFSPFPGGYDYLVDFLDLSFPKERPSREHPYEEIRSRVDVIRHVVKHGLLWDDLYIGFQTRLQRDPDVLEPFPNKTPPNTTQLEVLPDVLWVERT
;
A
#
# COMPACT_ATOMS: atom_id res chain seq x y z
N VAL A 1 31.32 12.79 4.10
CA VAL A 1 32.78 12.60 3.97
C VAL A 1 33.37 13.96 3.69
N GLU A 2 34.24 14.44 4.57
CA GLU A 2 34.98 15.68 4.35
C GLU A 2 36.45 15.35 4.07
N LYS A 3 37.13 16.18 3.27
CA LYS A 3 38.58 16.10 3.11
C LYS A 3 39.23 16.92 4.22
N ASN A 4 40.14 16.32 4.98
CA ASN A 4 40.95 17.08 5.92
C ASN A 4 42.09 17.83 5.20
N GLU A 5 42.80 18.70 5.92
CA GLU A 5 43.88 19.56 5.40
C GLU A 5 45.05 18.77 4.79
N GLU A 6 45.15 17.46 5.05
CA GLU A 6 46.19 16.55 4.54
C GLU A 6 45.70 15.62 3.41
N ASN A 7 44.58 15.93 2.74
CA ASN A 7 43.97 15.09 1.69
C ASN A 7 43.49 13.70 2.15
N GLY A 8 43.36 13.47 3.46
CA GLY A 8 42.72 12.28 4.04
C GLY A 8 41.20 12.36 3.97
N LEU A 9 40.54 11.22 3.71
CA LEU A 9 39.08 11.10 3.76
C LEU A 9 38.63 10.89 5.21
N LEU A 10 37.86 11.85 5.75
CA LEU A 10 37.25 11.73 7.07
C LEU A 10 35.83 11.17 6.93
N PHE A 11 35.60 9.99 7.51
CA PHE A 11 34.27 9.43 7.70
C PHE A 11 33.65 10.00 8.98
N LEU A 12 32.86 11.06 8.83
CA LEU A 12 31.98 11.57 9.88
C LEU A 12 30.74 10.68 9.93
N GLU A 13 30.61 9.88 10.97
CA GLU A 13 29.33 9.28 11.36
C GLU A 13 28.44 10.41 11.87
N LEU A 14 27.58 10.92 10.99
CA LEU A 14 26.53 11.84 11.41
C LEU A 14 25.49 11.01 12.15
N ASN A 15 25.44 11.17 13.48
CA ASN A 15 24.31 10.72 14.28
C ASN A 15 23.39 11.93 14.55
N PRO A 16 22.62 12.40 13.54
CA PRO A 16 21.74 13.54 13.75
C PRO A 16 20.75 13.20 14.86
N PRO A 17 20.37 14.20 15.69
CA PRO A 17 19.35 14.01 16.70
C PRO A 17 18.06 13.53 16.05
N ASN A 18 17.26 12.75 16.77
CA ASN A 18 15.99 12.30 16.21
C ASN A 18 15.07 13.52 16.00
N PRO A 19 14.38 13.62 14.84
CA PRO A 19 13.57 14.79 14.54
C PRO A 19 12.41 14.98 15.53
N TRP A 20 11.81 13.89 16.03
CA TRP A 20 10.71 13.95 17.02
C TRP A 20 11.14 14.37 18.43
N ASP A 21 12.44 14.44 18.70
CA ASP A 21 13.01 14.96 19.95
C ASP A 21 13.27 16.47 19.87
N SER A 22 13.02 17.10 18.71
CA SER A 22 13.02 18.56 18.58
C SER A 22 11.83 19.17 19.32
N GLU A 23 12.10 20.20 20.12
CA GLU A 23 11.10 20.89 20.96
C GLU A 23 10.24 19.91 21.78
N PRO A 24 10.85 19.15 22.72
CA PRO A 24 10.14 18.10 23.45
C PRO A 24 9.02 18.69 24.32
N ARG A 25 7.88 18.01 24.35
CA ARG A 25 6.74 18.32 25.24
C ARG A 25 6.60 17.21 26.27
N SER A 26 6.51 17.58 27.54
CA SER A 26 6.17 16.62 28.59
C SER A 26 4.69 16.23 28.47
N PRO A 27 4.34 14.93 28.58
CA PRO A 27 2.95 14.50 28.59
C PRO A 27 2.14 15.17 29.71
N GLU A 28 1.03 15.79 29.36
CA GLU A 28 0.04 16.33 30.32
C GLU A 28 -1.04 15.29 30.64
N ASP A 29 -1.75 15.44 31.76
CA ASP A 29 -2.90 14.58 32.04
C ASP A 29 -4.00 14.72 30.99
N LEU A 30 -4.40 13.60 30.40
CA LEU A 30 -5.54 13.54 29.47
C LEU A 30 -6.85 13.33 30.24
N ALA A 31 -7.84 14.17 29.98
CA ALA A 31 -9.19 13.90 30.44
C ALA A 31 -9.78 12.70 29.69
N PHE A 32 -10.69 11.96 30.34
CA PHE A 32 -11.38 10.85 29.68
C PHE A 32 -12.22 11.35 28.50
N GLY A 33 -12.08 10.71 27.35
CA GLY A 33 -12.73 11.08 26.10
C GLY A 33 -12.09 12.28 25.39
N GLU A 34 -10.96 12.79 25.88
CA GLU A 34 -10.21 13.87 25.24
C GLU A 34 -9.46 13.37 24.00
N VAL A 35 -8.80 12.21 24.10
CA VAL A 35 -8.13 11.54 22.99
C VAL A 35 -8.85 10.23 22.70
N GLN A 36 -9.49 10.14 21.54
CA GLN A 36 -10.22 8.95 21.11
C GLN A 36 -9.81 8.53 19.71
N ILE A 37 -9.59 7.24 19.51
CA ILE A 37 -9.23 6.65 18.22
C ILE A 37 -10.35 5.70 17.82
N THR A 38 -11.09 6.05 16.76
CA THR A 38 -12.15 5.22 16.20
C THR A 38 -11.68 4.57 14.90
N TYR A 39 -11.79 3.24 14.81
CA TYR A 39 -11.49 2.51 13.59
C TYR A 39 -12.68 2.53 12.63
N LEU A 40 -12.45 2.88 11.37
CA LEU A 40 -13.49 2.85 10.34
C LEU A 40 -13.38 1.57 9.51
N THR A 41 -12.36 1.44 8.66
CA THR A 41 -12.07 0.25 7.84
C THR A 41 -10.63 0.28 7.34
N HIS A 42 -10.01 -0.87 7.11
CA HIS A 42 -8.65 -0.97 6.56
C HIS A 42 -7.67 0.01 7.24
N ALA A 43 -7.00 0.89 6.50
CA ALA A 43 -6.08 1.90 7.03
C ALA A 43 -6.78 3.19 7.51
N CYS A 44 -8.11 3.21 7.59
CA CYS A 44 -8.87 4.40 7.96
C CYS A 44 -9.19 4.48 9.47
N MET A 45 -8.59 5.49 10.12
CA MET A 45 -8.79 5.83 11.54
C MET A 45 -9.26 7.28 11.68
N ASP A 46 -10.20 7.51 12.60
CA ASP A 46 -10.67 8.84 13.05
C ASP A 46 -10.11 9.13 14.44
N LEU A 47 -9.23 10.13 14.54
CA LEU A 47 -8.58 10.56 15.78
C LEU A 47 -9.23 11.85 16.26
N LYS A 48 -9.95 11.77 17.37
CA LYS A 48 -10.36 12.95 18.15
C LYS A 48 -9.24 13.31 19.12
N LEU A 49 -8.78 14.56 19.07
CA LEU A 49 -7.65 15.10 19.82
C LEU A 49 -8.09 16.44 20.42
N GLY A 50 -8.75 16.38 21.58
CA GLY A 50 -9.43 17.54 22.16
C GLY A 50 -10.66 17.94 21.35
N ASP A 51 -10.65 19.16 20.81
CA ASP A 51 -11.65 19.69 19.89
C ASP A 51 -11.32 19.44 18.41
N LYS A 52 -10.13 18.88 18.11
CA LYS A 52 -9.69 18.56 16.75
C LYS A 52 -9.98 17.14 16.33
N ARG A 53 -10.20 16.95 15.03
CA ARG A 53 -10.33 15.64 14.38
C ARG A 53 -9.38 15.49 13.21
N MET A 54 -8.59 14.41 13.25
CA MET A 54 -7.68 14.01 12.19
C MET A 54 -8.08 12.64 11.66
N VAL A 55 -8.18 12.48 10.34
CA VAL A 55 -8.49 11.19 9.71
C VAL A 55 -7.31 10.68 8.89
N PHE A 56 -7.03 9.38 8.97
CA PHE A 56 -6.02 8.70 8.16
C PHE A 56 -6.67 7.96 6.99
N ASP A 57 -6.02 7.97 5.82
CA ASP A 57 -6.20 7.05 4.67
C ASP A 57 -7.66 6.61 4.40
N PRO A 58 -8.54 7.52 3.95
CA PRO A 58 -9.97 7.25 3.87
C PRO A 58 -10.40 6.39 2.68
N TRP A 59 -10.18 5.07 2.73
CA TRP A 59 -10.83 4.09 1.87
C TRP A 59 -12.08 3.47 2.52
N LEU A 60 -13.25 3.99 2.16
CA LEU A 60 -14.55 3.65 2.76
C LEU A 60 -15.54 3.09 1.74
N ILE A 61 -15.33 3.34 0.44
CA ILE A 61 -16.19 2.81 -0.63
C ILE A 61 -15.38 2.45 -1.87
N GLY A 62 -15.95 1.52 -2.66
CA GLY A 62 -15.39 1.09 -3.93
C GLY A 62 -14.17 0.17 -3.80
N PRO A 63 -13.64 -0.27 -4.95
CA PRO A 63 -12.45 -1.11 -4.98
C PRO A 63 -11.17 -0.28 -4.86
N ALA A 64 -10.08 -1.00 -4.58
CA ALA A 64 -8.70 -0.57 -4.80
C ALA A 64 -8.04 -1.48 -5.85
N PHE A 65 -7.00 -0.96 -6.52
CA PHE A 65 -6.24 -1.60 -7.58
C PHE A 65 -7.16 -2.12 -8.70
N ALA A 66 -7.76 -1.16 -9.41
CA ALA A 66 -8.88 -1.32 -10.33
C ALA A 66 -10.10 -2.05 -9.74
N ARG A 67 -10.05 -3.39 -9.70
CA ARG A 67 -11.13 -4.28 -9.26
C ARG A 67 -10.62 -5.45 -8.42
N GLY A 68 -9.33 -5.48 -8.06
CA GLY A 68 -8.71 -6.59 -7.36
C GLY A 68 -9.02 -6.62 -5.86
N TRP A 69 -9.05 -5.45 -5.22
CA TRP A 69 -9.22 -5.34 -3.78
C TRP A 69 -10.56 -4.71 -3.44
N TRP A 70 -11.26 -5.34 -2.50
CA TRP A 70 -12.53 -4.84 -1.98
C TRP A 70 -12.50 -4.82 -0.46
N LEU A 71 -13.19 -3.84 0.14
CA LEU A 71 -13.29 -3.73 1.59
C LEU A 71 -13.86 -5.02 2.20
N LEU A 72 -13.12 -5.60 3.15
CA LEU A 72 -13.61 -6.74 3.93
C LEU A 72 -14.62 -6.29 4.99
N HIS A 73 -14.38 -5.12 5.58
CA HIS A 73 -15.21 -4.54 6.61
C HIS A 73 -16.31 -3.64 6.05
N GLU A 74 -17.47 -3.66 6.70
CA GLU A 74 -18.51 -2.66 6.47
C GLU A 74 -18.14 -1.39 7.25
N PRO A 75 -18.00 -0.23 6.58
CA PRO A 75 -17.72 1.00 7.30
C PRO A 75 -18.86 1.42 8.23
N PRO A 76 -18.57 2.11 9.35
CA PRO A 76 -19.59 2.66 10.23
C PRO A 76 -20.56 3.56 9.47
N SER A 77 -21.87 3.48 9.73
CA SER A 77 -22.89 4.21 8.97
C SER A 77 -22.72 5.73 8.98
N ASP A 78 -22.00 6.27 9.98
CA ASP A 78 -21.69 7.68 10.15
C ASP A 78 -20.34 8.10 9.52
N TRP A 79 -19.65 7.21 8.78
CA TRP A 79 -18.30 7.47 8.25
C TRP A 79 -18.20 8.78 7.47
N LEU A 80 -19.21 9.10 6.65
CA LEU A 80 -19.18 10.29 5.81
C LEU A 80 -19.34 11.57 6.63
N GLU A 81 -20.17 11.55 7.67
CA GLU A 81 -20.30 12.69 8.59
C GLU A 81 -19.03 12.88 9.41
N ARG A 82 -18.32 11.80 9.79
CA ARG A 82 -17.00 11.91 10.43
C ARG A 82 -15.99 12.61 9.53
N LEU A 83 -15.93 12.24 8.24
CA LEU A 83 -15.05 12.91 7.27
C LEU A 83 -15.42 14.39 7.09
N TYR A 84 -16.71 14.74 7.10
CA TYR A 84 -17.14 16.14 7.01
C TYR A 84 -16.81 16.96 8.27
N GLN A 85 -16.68 16.31 9.42
CA GLN A 85 -16.31 16.93 10.70
C GLN A 85 -14.80 16.96 10.93
N ALA A 86 -14.00 16.30 10.10
CA ALA A 86 -12.55 16.33 10.22
C ALA A 86 -12.00 17.75 10.01
N ASP A 87 -11.05 18.14 10.85
CA ASP A 87 -10.27 19.36 10.71
C ASP A 87 -9.13 19.18 9.69
N LEU A 88 -8.59 17.96 9.61
CA LEU A 88 -7.58 17.59 8.62
C LEU A 88 -7.62 16.10 8.29
N ILE A 89 -7.12 15.76 7.10
CA ILE A 89 -6.88 14.39 6.64
C ILE A 89 -5.39 14.21 6.39
N TYR A 90 -4.84 13.07 6.79
CA TYR A 90 -3.54 12.60 6.33
C TYR A 90 -3.73 11.45 5.35
N ILE A 91 -3.02 11.52 4.23
CA ILE A 91 -2.92 10.43 3.26
C ILE A 91 -1.46 10.00 3.18
N SER A 92 -1.20 8.73 3.50
CA SER A 92 0.14 8.18 3.61
C SER A 92 0.85 8.07 2.26
N HIS A 93 0.19 7.54 1.24
CA HIS A 93 0.78 7.35 -0.09
C HIS A 93 -0.28 7.22 -1.19
N MET A 94 0.17 7.00 -2.42
CA MET A 94 -0.63 7.12 -3.65
C MET A 94 -1.51 5.92 -3.99
N HIS A 95 -1.37 4.79 -3.29
CA HIS A 95 -2.15 3.57 -3.57
C HIS A 95 -3.61 3.72 -3.21
N SER A 96 -4.49 3.11 -4.00
CA SER A 96 -5.93 3.40 -4.00
C SER A 96 -6.72 2.91 -2.77
N ASP A 97 -6.14 2.02 -1.98
CA ASP A 97 -6.61 1.58 -0.66
C ASP A 97 -6.25 2.56 0.48
N HIS A 98 -5.43 3.58 0.18
CA HIS A 98 -5.12 4.71 1.07
C HIS A 98 -5.65 6.03 0.49
N LEU A 99 -5.40 6.26 -0.80
CA LEU A 99 -5.88 7.37 -1.62
C LEU A 99 -7.13 6.95 -2.44
N SER A 100 -8.27 6.84 -1.75
CA SER A 100 -9.53 6.46 -2.41
C SER A 100 -10.24 7.65 -3.06
N TYR A 101 -10.08 7.82 -4.38
CA TYR A 101 -10.85 8.83 -5.13
C TYR A 101 -12.38 8.65 -5.03
N PRO A 102 -12.96 7.43 -5.01
CA PRO A 102 -14.38 7.25 -4.75
C PRO A 102 -14.85 7.88 -3.43
N THR A 103 -14.13 7.66 -2.33
CA THR A 103 -14.43 8.28 -1.04
C THR A 103 -14.23 9.80 -1.12
N LEU A 104 -13.07 10.26 -1.61
CA LEU A 104 -12.75 11.69 -1.66
C LEU A 104 -13.71 12.48 -2.56
N LYS A 105 -14.29 11.86 -3.59
CA LYS A 105 -15.36 12.46 -4.40
C LYS A 105 -16.60 12.79 -3.58
N LYS A 106 -16.96 11.93 -2.61
CA LYS A 106 -18.07 12.21 -1.68
C LYS A 106 -17.72 13.35 -0.74
N VAL A 107 -16.50 13.34 -0.18
CA VAL A 107 -16.01 14.40 0.71
C VAL A 107 -16.00 15.76 0.00
N ALA A 108 -15.41 15.82 -1.20
CA ALA A 108 -15.33 17.02 -2.04
C ALA A 108 -16.70 17.60 -2.42
N GLY A 109 -17.77 16.79 -2.41
CA GLY A 109 -19.13 17.25 -2.65
C GLY A 109 -19.66 18.23 -1.59
N ARG A 110 -19.06 18.28 -0.39
CA ARG A 110 -19.45 19.19 0.70
C ARG A 110 -18.28 19.97 1.30
N ARG A 111 -17.09 19.37 1.37
CA ARG A 111 -15.87 19.94 1.96
C ARG A 111 -14.70 19.86 0.97
N PRO A 112 -14.77 20.52 -0.21
CA PRO A 112 -13.65 20.55 -1.16
C PRO A 112 -12.41 21.30 -0.61
N ASP A 113 -12.58 22.05 0.46
CA ASP A 113 -11.60 22.89 1.16
C ASP A 113 -10.95 22.21 2.38
N ILE A 114 -11.34 20.97 2.70
CA ILE A 114 -10.77 20.23 3.83
C ILE A 114 -9.24 20.16 3.71
N PRO A 115 -8.48 20.57 4.74
CA PRO A 115 -7.03 20.43 4.73
C PRO A 115 -6.62 18.97 4.62
N ILE A 116 -5.87 18.63 3.57
CA ILE A 116 -5.25 17.31 3.40
C ILE A 116 -3.74 17.48 3.45
N TYR A 117 -3.06 16.65 4.24
CA TYR A 117 -1.61 16.65 4.38
C TYR A 117 -1.00 15.37 3.82
N VAL A 118 0.08 15.52 3.06
CA VAL A 118 0.84 14.43 2.46
C VAL A 118 2.33 14.71 2.58
N GLY A 119 3.16 13.67 2.60
CA GLY A 119 4.61 13.82 2.56
C GLY A 119 5.11 14.34 1.21
N ASN A 120 6.25 15.04 1.23
CA ASN A 120 6.95 15.49 0.02
C ASN A 120 7.77 14.36 -0.61
N THR A 121 7.08 13.36 -1.14
CA THR A 121 7.62 12.19 -1.83
C THR A 121 8.05 12.52 -3.26
N GLU A 122 9.00 11.77 -3.82
CA GLU A 122 9.41 11.93 -5.23
C GLU A 122 8.26 11.63 -6.20
N ARG A 123 7.45 10.61 -5.89
CA ARG A 123 6.18 10.33 -6.57
C ARG A 123 5.06 11.07 -5.85
N PRO A 124 4.47 12.13 -6.44
CA PRO A 124 3.46 12.91 -5.73
C PRO A 124 2.23 12.07 -5.39
N VAL A 125 1.79 12.09 -4.13
CA VAL A 125 0.61 11.34 -3.67
C VAL A 125 -0.61 11.59 -4.57
N PHE A 126 -0.91 12.86 -4.86
CA PHE A 126 -2.05 13.27 -5.69
C PHE A 126 -1.75 13.35 -7.20
N TRP A 127 -0.89 12.49 -7.73
CA TRP A 127 -0.51 12.48 -9.16
C TRP A 127 -1.69 12.44 -10.14
N ASN A 128 -2.81 11.79 -9.78
CA ASN A 128 -3.97 11.60 -10.67
C ASN A 128 -5.16 12.53 -10.37
N LEU A 129 -5.02 13.53 -9.47
CA LEU A 129 -6.14 14.31 -8.97
C LEU A 129 -6.93 15.02 -10.08
N LYS A 130 -6.23 15.62 -11.04
CA LYS A 130 -6.86 16.34 -12.16
C LYS A 130 -7.69 15.40 -13.03
N ARG A 131 -7.18 14.20 -13.33
CA ARG A 131 -7.85 13.22 -14.20
C ARG A 131 -8.94 12.44 -13.47
N SER A 132 -8.85 12.28 -12.15
CA SER A 132 -9.88 11.60 -11.35
C SER A 132 -11.20 12.40 -11.29
N GLY A 133 -11.16 13.70 -11.61
CA GLY A 133 -12.33 14.58 -11.59
C GLY A 133 -12.79 14.95 -10.17
N VAL A 134 -12.01 14.60 -9.14
CA VAL A 134 -12.27 14.99 -7.76
C VAL A 134 -11.77 16.42 -7.54
N GLN A 135 -12.61 17.26 -6.94
CA GLN A 135 -12.31 18.68 -6.72
C GLN A 135 -11.88 18.91 -5.26
N LEU A 136 -10.56 18.90 -5.03
CA LEU A 136 -9.95 19.24 -3.75
C LEU A 136 -9.11 20.50 -3.94
N THR A 137 -9.19 21.43 -2.98
CA THR A 137 -8.62 22.78 -3.11
C THR A 137 -7.56 23.10 -2.06
N ASN A 138 -7.35 22.21 -1.08
CA ASN A 138 -6.48 22.45 0.07
C ASN A 138 -5.59 21.23 0.37
N ILE A 139 -4.65 20.95 -0.53
CA ILE A 139 -3.65 19.88 -0.37
C ILE A 139 -2.32 20.52 0.03
N ASN A 140 -1.78 20.05 1.16
CA ASN A 140 -0.59 20.55 1.80
C ASN A 140 0.50 19.47 1.74
N VAL A 141 1.52 19.71 0.91
CA VAL A 141 2.69 18.83 0.82
C VAL A 141 3.73 19.33 1.82
N VAL A 142 4.14 18.50 2.77
CA VAL A 142 5.02 18.90 3.87
C VAL A 142 6.35 18.12 3.87
N PRO A 143 7.46 18.74 4.29
CA PRO A 143 8.76 18.08 4.33
C PRO A 143 8.82 16.99 5.41
N PHE A 144 9.65 15.98 5.18
CA PHE A 144 9.88 14.91 6.14
C PHE A 144 10.64 15.40 7.38
N GLY A 145 10.31 14.86 8.54
CA GLY A 145 11.04 15.11 9.78
C GLY A 145 10.82 16.50 10.39
N ILE A 146 9.82 17.25 9.93
CA ILE A 146 9.49 18.60 10.43
C ILE A 146 8.11 18.60 11.09
N TRP A 147 8.04 19.13 12.31
CA TRP A 147 6.78 19.31 13.02
C TRP A 147 5.87 20.32 12.30
N GLN A 148 4.67 19.86 11.95
CA GLN A 148 3.57 20.68 11.48
C GLN A 148 2.68 21.01 12.68
N GLN A 149 2.63 22.29 13.07
CA GLN A 149 1.82 22.75 14.20
C GLN A 149 0.37 22.94 13.73
N VAL A 150 -0.58 22.27 14.39
CA VAL A 150 -2.02 22.45 14.14
C VAL A 150 -2.58 23.50 15.10
N ASP A 151 -2.22 23.38 16.38
CA ASP A 151 -2.50 24.37 17.42
C ASP A 151 -1.48 24.25 18.58
N LYS A 152 -1.78 24.88 19.73
CA LYS A 152 -0.91 24.85 20.91
C LYS A 152 -0.66 23.44 21.46
N ASN A 153 -1.61 22.53 21.32
CA ASN A 153 -1.60 21.19 21.88
C ASN A 153 -1.23 20.13 20.84
N LEU A 154 -1.68 20.31 19.59
CA LEU A 154 -1.60 19.32 18.52
C LEU A 154 -0.54 19.69 17.46
N ARG A 155 0.34 18.74 17.17
CA ARG A 155 1.25 18.76 16.03
C ARG A 155 1.44 17.38 15.43
N PHE A 156 1.93 17.30 14.21
CA PHE A 156 2.29 16.02 13.59
C PHE A 156 3.57 16.14 12.77
N MET A 157 4.18 15.00 12.45
CA MET A 157 5.39 14.90 11.65
C MET A 157 5.26 13.73 10.71
N ILE A 158 5.43 13.98 9.41
CA ILE A 158 5.50 12.93 8.40
C ILE A 158 6.96 12.50 8.23
N LEU A 159 7.20 11.20 8.11
CA LEU A 159 8.49 10.57 7.93
C LEU A 159 8.43 9.67 6.69
N MET A 160 9.57 9.54 6.00
CA MET A 160 9.70 8.68 4.82
C MET A 160 9.82 7.20 5.20
N ASP A 161 9.50 6.32 4.26
CA ASP A 161 9.98 4.94 4.34
C ASP A 161 11.47 4.83 3.97
N GLY A 162 12.16 3.85 4.55
CA GLY A 162 13.57 3.57 4.27
C GLY A 162 13.80 2.67 3.07
N VAL A 163 12.78 1.97 2.57
CA VAL A 163 12.86 1.09 1.39
C VAL A 163 12.19 1.74 0.19
N HIS A 164 11.01 2.35 0.39
CA HIS A 164 10.23 3.07 -0.62
C HIS A 164 10.14 4.58 -0.34
N PRO A 165 11.27 5.29 -0.19
CA PRO A 165 11.29 6.73 0.13
C PRO A 165 10.59 7.61 -0.91
N GLU A 166 10.46 7.11 -2.13
CA GLU A 166 9.79 7.77 -3.25
C GLU A 166 8.27 7.83 -3.10
N MET A 167 7.67 7.06 -2.19
CA MET A 167 6.22 6.84 -2.15
C MET A 167 5.64 6.69 -0.74
N ASP A 168 6.20 5.80 0.09
CA ASP A 168 5.58 5.42 1.35
C ASP A 168 5.97 6.39 2.47
N THR A 169 4.98 6.73 3.29
CA THR A 169 5.19 7.62 4.44
C THR A 169 4.50 7.13 5.70
N CYS A 170 5.10 7.45 6.84
CA CYS A 170 4.54 7.21 8.16
C CYS A 170 4.40 8.53 8.93
N ILE A 171 3.61 8.54 9.99
CA ILE A 171 3.29 9.77 10.73
C ILE A 171 3.41 9.57 12.24
N ILE A 172 3.96 10.59 12.91
CA ILE A 172 3.88 10.78 14.35
C ILE A 172 2.90 11.91 14.61
N VAL A 173 1.84 11.66 15.37
CA VAL A 173 0.95 12.69 15.90
C VAL A 173 1.28 12.90 17.37
N GLU A 174 1.49 14.15 17.78
CA GLU A 174 1.71 14.51 19.18
C GLU A 174 0.61 15.45 19.68
N TYR A 175 -0.08 15.05 20.74
CA TYR A 175 -1.09 15.85 21.42
C TYR A 175 -0.75 15.98 22.90
N LYS A 176 -0.52 17.21 23.38
CA LYS A 176 -0.11 17.48 24.79
C LYS A 176 1.05 16.59 25.28
N GLY A 177 2.05 16.36 24.43
CA GLY A 177 3.21 15.52 24.72
C GLY A 177 2.98 14.00 24.56
N HIS A 178 1.75 13.54 24.37
CA HIS A 178 1.45 12.14 24.05
C HIS A 178 1.68 11.85 22.57
N LYS A 179 2.37 10.75 22.25
CA LYS A 179 2.73 10.40 20.87
C LYS A 179 1.96 9.18 20.36
N ILE A 180 1.40 9.32 19.17
CA ILE A 180 0.75 8.25 18.40
C ILE A 180 1.58 8.04 17.12
N LEU A 181 2.08 6.83 16.90
CA LEU A 181 2.84 6.46 15.71
C LEU A 181 1.97 5.60 14.79
N ASN A 182 1.81 6.01 13.54
CA ASN A 182 1.22 5.19 12.49
C ASN A 182 2.27 4.91 11.42
N THR A 183 2.72 3.65 11.34
CA THR A 183 3.69 3.22 10.31
C THR A 183 3.02 2.73 9.03
N VAL A 184 1.71 2.44 9.09
CA VAL A 184 0.92 1.87 7.99
C VAL A 184 1.74 0.82 7.22
N ASP A 185 2.00 1.05 5.93
CA ASP A 185 2.59 0.09 5.00
C ASP A 185 4.11 0.26 4.82
N CYS A 186 4.74 1.21 5.54
CA CYS A 186 6.17 1.40 5.48
C CYS A 186 6.92 0.09 5.78
N THR A 187 7.77 -0.33 4.85
CA THR A 187 8.58 -1.55 4.98
C THR A 187 9.67 -1.37 6.04
N ARG A 188 10.30 -0.19 6.08
CA ARG A 188 11.32 0.19 7.04
C ARG A 188 11.14 1.66 7.44
N PRO A 189 10.09 1.99 8.21
CA PRO A 189 9.69 3.37 8.51
C PRO A 189 10.86 4.18 9.08
N ASN A 190 11.15 5.33 8.45
CA ASN A 190 12.25 6.23 8.76
C ASN A 190 13.61 5.53 8.87
N GLY A 191 13.89 4.58 7.97
CA GLY A 191 15.13 3.81 7.98
C GLY A 191 15.29 2.87 9.18
N GLY A 192 14.21 2.64 9.95
CA GLY A 192 14.20 1.85 11.18
C GLY A 192 14.50 2.65 12.45
N ARG A 193 14.63 3.99 12.35
CA ARG A 193 14.75 4.88 13.52
C ARG A 193 13.37 5.44 13.84
N LEU A 194 12.78 4.99 14.95
CA LEU A 194 11.45 5.41 15.39
C LEU A 194 11.43 5.81 16.87
N PRO A 195 10.44 6.61 17.31
CA PRO A 195 10.27 6.95 18.72
C PRO A 195 9.94 5.68 19.53
N MET A 196 10.64 5.50 20.65
CA MET A 196 10.34 4.46 21.62
C MET A 196 9.23 4.90 22.58
N LYS A 197 8.50 3.93 23.15
CA LYS A 197 7.52 4.11 24.22
C LYS A 197 6.42 5.11 23.90
N VAL A 198 6.02 5.18 22.64
CA VAL A 198 4.83 5.92 22.21
C VAL A 198 3.58 5.37 22.90
N ASP A 199 2.56 6.19 23.07
CA ASP A 199 1.33 5.81 23.76
C ASP A 199 0.48 4.83 22.92
N LEU A 200 0.46 5.04 21.60
CA LEU A 200 -0.19 4.14 20.64
C LEU A 200 0.69 3.98 19.41
N MET A 201 0.89 2.73 18.99
CA MET A 201 1.50 2.38 17.71
C MET A 201 0.50 1.61 16.84
N MET A 202 0.42 1.99 15.57
CA MET A 202 -0.44 1.38 14.55
C MET A 202 0.40 0.95 13.35
N SER A 203 0.15 -0.24 12.82
CA SER A 203 0.77 -0.72 11.58
C SER A 203 -0.13 -1.68 10.82
N ASP A 204 0.25 -1.95 9.57
CA ASP A 204 -0.19 -3.12 8.83
C ASP A 204 0.18 -4.43 9.57
N PHE A 205 -0.53 -5.49 9.17
CA PHE A 205 -0.25 -6.87 9.59
C PHE A 205 -0.39 -7.87 8.44
N ALA A 206 -1.14 -7.52 7.38
CA ALA A 206 -1.46 -8.44 6.30
C ALA A 206 -0.35 -8.44 5.25
N GLY A 207 0.20 -9.63 4.99
CA GLY A 207 0.94 -9.87 3.75
C GLY A 207 -0.01 -10.30 2.64
N GLY A 208 0.48 -10.32 1.41
CA GLY A 208 -0.27 -10.83 0.25
C GLY A 208 -1.01 -9.76 -0.52
N ALA A 209 -0.50 -8.53 -0.46
CA ALA A 209 -0.97 -7.43 -1.29
C ALA A 209 -0.88 -7.77 -2.80
N SER A 210 0.19 -8.45 -3.22
CA SER A 210 0.44 -8.73 -4.62
C SER A 210 0.04 -10.13 -5.07
N GLY A 211 -0.04 -10.31 -6.39
CA GLY A 211 -0.31 -11.61 -7.00
C GLY A 211 0.80 -12.64 -6.87
N PHE A 212 1.99 -12.31 -6.36
CA PHE A 212 3.08 -13.28 -6.25
C PHE A 212 2.85 -14.27 -5.09
N PRO A 213 3.10 -15.58 -5.29
CA PRO A 213 3.46 -16.26 -6.53
C PRO A 213 2.25 -16.81 -7.32
N MET A 214 1.03 -16.49 -6.91
CA MET A 214 -0.21 -17.06 -7.47
C MET A 214 -0.43 -16.71 -8.94
N THR A 215 -0.06 -15.51 -9.35
CA THR A 215 -0.21 -15.03 -10.74
C THR A 215 0.93 -15.47 -11.65
N PHE A 216 1.92 -16.19 -11.13
CA PHE A 216 3.12 -16.58 -11.87
C PHE A 216 3.02 -18.01 -12.41
N SER A 217 3.60 -18.20 -13.59
CA SER A 217 3.68 -19.48 -14.30
C SER A 217 5.08 -19.72 -14.88
N GLY A 218 5.38 -20.98 -15.19
CA GLY A 218 6.71 -21.43 -15.62
C GLY A 218 7.55 -21.94 -14.47
N GLY A 219 8.60 -22.72 -14.78
CA GLY A 219 9.56 -23.24 -13.80
C GLY A 219 8.89 -23.90 -12.59
N LYS A 220 9.25 -23.42 -11.38
CA LYS A 220 8.71 -23.87 -10.09
C LYS A 220 7.23 -23.56 -9.86
N PHE A 221 6.65 -22.61 -10.60
CA PHE A 221 5.26 -22.15 -10.40
C PHE A 221 4.21 -23.01 -11.11
N THR A 222 4.60 -23.75 -12.16
CA THR A 222 3.71 -24.68 -12.88
C THR A 222 4.35 -26.06 -13.16
N GLY A 223 5.54 -26.33 -12.62
CA GLY A 223 6.10 -27.68 -12.55
C GLY A 223 6.89 -28.14 -13.78
N ASN A 224 7.68 -27.27 -14.40
CA ASN A 224 8.59 -27.70 -15.48
C ASN A 224 9.87 -28.34 -14.91
N THR A 225 10.14 -29.57 -15.37
CA THR A 225 11.22 -30.50 -14.98
C THR A 225 12.65 -29.97 -15.19
N LEU A 226 12.86 -28.81 -15.80
CA LEU A 226 14.19 -28.23 -16.01
C LEU A 226 14.80 -27.60 -14.73
N TYR A 227 13.99 -27.29 -13.72
CA TYR A 227 14.47 -26.91 -12.38
C TYR A 227 14.97 -28.11 -11.54
N GLN A 228 14.83 -29.35 -12.05
CA GLN A 228 15.31 -30.55 -11.36
C GLN A 228 16.81 -30.83 -11.56
N ARG A 229 17.56 -29.95 -12.24
CA ARG A 229 19.02 -30.10 -12.30
C ARG A 229 19.69 -29.45 -11.09
N ASN A 230 19.93 -30.28 -10.08
CA ASN A 230 21.13 -30.32 -9.20
C ASN A 230 20.99 -30.06 -7.69
N SER A 231 19.80 -30.01 -7.07
CA SER A 231 19.79 -29.83 -5.60
C SER A 231 18.62 -30.38 -4.78
N ASN A 232 17.59 -31.00 -5.38
CA ASN A 232 16.52 -31.62 -4.58
C ASN A 232 15.92 -32.85 -5.27
N PRO A 233 16.01 -34.07 -4.70
CA PRO A 233 15.52 -35.30 -5.32
C PRO A 233 13.98 -35.47 -5.29
N ASN A 234 13.24 -34.57 -4.64
CA ASN A 234 11.78 -34.65 -4.55
C ASN A 234 11.09 -33.79 -5.61
N PRO A 235 10.01 -34.27 -6.26
CA PRO A 235 9.22 -33.48 -7.19
C PRO A 235 8.59 -32.28 -6.47
N VAL A 236 8.77 -31.07 -7.02
CA VAL A 236 8.11 -29.86 -6.53
C VAL A 236 6.68 -29.86 -7.07
N ILE A 237 5.68 -30.03 -6.20
CA ILE A 237 4.28 -29.81 -6.54
C ILE A 237 4.04 -28.30 -6.47
N PRO A 238 3.72 -27.61 -7.59
CA PRO A 238 3.72 -26.15 -7.62
C PRO A 238 2.79 -25.50 -6.61
N GLU A 239 1.58 -26.04 -6.44
CA GLU A 239 0.61 -25.50 -5.48
C GLU A 239 1.05 -25.72 -4.02
N GLU A 240 1.71 -26.84 -3.70
CA GLU A 240 2.31 -27.04 -2.38
C GLU A 240 3.46 -26.07 -2.13
N TRP A 241 4.30 -25.82 -3.14
CA TRP A 241 5.37 -24.84 -3.04
C TRP A 241 4.83 -23.44 -2.82
N LYS A 242 3.82 -23.01 -3.61
CA LYS A 242 3.19 -21.69 -3.45
C LYS A 242 2.57 -21.53 -2.06
N ALA A 243 1.84 -22.54 -1.58
CA ALA A 243 1.25 -22.52 -0.25
C ALA A 243 2.32 -22.45 0.86
N GLN A 244 3.40 -23.22 0.75
CA GLN A 244 4.50 -23.20 1.71
C GLN A 244 5.28 -21.88 1.67
N PHE A 245 5.47 -21.32 0.48
CA PHE A 245 6.06 -20.00 0.27
C PHE A 245 5.23 -18.94 1.00
N ILE A 246 3.93 -18.84 0.69
CA ILE A 246 3.01 -17.90 1.35
C ILE A 246 3.08 -18.05 2.86
N LYS A 247 2.95 -19.27 3.38
CA LYS A 247 3.03 -19.52 4.84
C LYS A 247 4.33 -19.01 5.44
N THR A 248 5.45 -19.14 4.74
CA THR A 248 6.77 -18.69 5.21
C THR A 248 6.83 -17.17 5.25
N GLU A 249 6.39 -16.49 4.21
CA GLU A 249 6.45 -15.03 4.09
C GLU A 249 5.48 -14.32 5.03
N ARG A 250 4.25 -14.86 5.16
CA ARG A 250 3.27 -14.41 6.15
C ARG A 250 3.85 -14.48 7.56
N LYS A 251 4.54 -15.58 7.90
CA LYS A 251 5.22 -15.76 9.18
C LYS A 251 6.40 -14.79 9.37
N LYS A 252 7.19 -14.50 8.33
CA LYS A 252 8.28 -13.51 8.42
C LYS A 252 7.74 -12.13 8.76
N LEU A 253 6.69 -11.69 8.07
CA LEU A 253 6.05 -10.40 8.35
C LEU A 253 5.58 -10.31 9.81
N LEU A 254 4.86 -11.32 10.31
CA LEU A 254 4.40 -11.33 11.71
C LEU A 254 5.57 -11.25 12.70
N ASN A 255 6.65 -12.01 12.46
CA ASN A 255 7.84 -11.97 13.32
C ASN A 255 8.54 -10.61 13.27
N TYR A 256 8.62 -9.99 12.10
CA TYR A 256 9.19 -8.65 11.95
C TYR A 256 8.37 -7.62 12.73
N LYS A 257 7.04 -7.58 12.55
CA LYS A 257 6.17 -6.64 13.26
C LYS A 257 6.20 -6.89 14.78
N ALA A 258 6.18 -8.14 15.23
CA ALA A 258 6.29 -8.45 16.66
C ALA A 258 7.65 -8.04 17.26
N ARG A 259 8.75 -8.18 16.51
CA ARG A 259 10.07 -7.68 16.93
C ARG A 259 10.09 -6.16 17.01
N LEU A 260 9.55 -5.47 15.99
CA LEU A 260 9.45 -4.01 15.98
C LEU A 260 8.68 -3.49 17.21
N VAL A 261 7.54 -4.11 17.54
CA VAL A 261 6.76 -3.76 18.74
C VAL A 261 7.56 -4.03 20.02
N LYS A 262 8.26 -5.15 20.10
CA LYS A 262 9.12 -5.48 21.25
C LYS A 262 10.23 -4.45 21.46
N ASP A 263 10.87 -4.01 20.37
CA ASP A 263 12.00 -3.08 20.41
C ASP A 263 11.55 -1.65 20.74
N LEU A 264 10.41 -1.22 20.19
CA LEU A 264 9.87 0.12 20.41
C LEU A 264 9.07 0.25 21.72
N GLN A 265 8.56 -0.84 22.27
CA GLN A 265 7.80 -0.89 23.52
C GLN A 265 6.65 0.13 23.62
N PRO A 266 5.76 0.25 22.61
CA PRO A 266 4.61 1.14 22.72
C PRO A 266 3.70 0.71 23.87
N ARG A 267 2.95 1.64 24.46
CA ARG A 267 2.00 1.28 25.54
C ARG A 267 0.84 0.46 25.01
N ILE A 268 0.35 0.81 23.83
CA ILE A 268 -0.72 0.11 23.12
C ILE A 268 -0.28 -0.11 21.67
N TYR A 269 -0.50 -1.30 21.14
CA TYR A 269 -0.30 -1.64 19.74
C TYR A 269 -1.63 -2.04 19.07
N CYS A 270 -1.84 -1.56 17.86
CA CYS A 270 -3.05 -1.79 17.08
C CYS A 270 -2.70 -2.21 15.64
N PRO A 271 -2.81 -3.51 15.29
CA PRO A 271 -2.74 -3.96 13.91
C PRO A 271 -4.05 -3.58 13.20
N PHE A 272 -3.99 -2.74 12.17
CA PHE A 272 -5.20 -2.15 11.60
C PHE A 272 -5.28 -2.19 10.07
N ALA A 273 -4.16 -2.11 9.35
CA ALA A 273 -4.15 -2.19 7.88
C ALA A 273 -3.97 -3.65 7.40
N GLY A 274 -4.83 -4.07 6.47
CA GLY A 274 -4.85 -5.45 5.96
C GLY A 274 -6.23 -6.06 5.71
N TYR A 275 -7.32 -5.33 5.97
CA TYR A 275 -8.70 -5.83 5.82
C TYR A 275 -9.27 -5.60 4.42
N PHE A 276 -8.78 -6.36 3.44
CA PHE A 276 -9.33 -6.42 2.09
C PHE A 276 -9.60 -7.86 1.65
N VAL A 277 -10.36 -8.01 0.57
CA VAL A 277 -10.69 -9.32 -0.03
C VAL A 277 -10.80 -9.20 -1.55
N GLU A 278 -10.35 -10.24 -2.24
CA GLU A 278 -10.54 -10.46 -3.68
C GLU A 278 -11.97 -10.93 -3.94
N SER A 279 -12.96 -10.03 -3.77
CA SER A 279 -14.37 -10.42 -3.77
C SER A 279 -14.95 -10.67 -5.18
N HIS A 280 -14.29 -10.17 -6.23
CA HIS A 280 -14.76 -10.35 -7.59
C HIS A 280 -14.71 -11.85 -7.98
N PRO A 281 -15.77 -12.43 -8.58
CA PRO A 281 -15.83 -13.88 -8.86
C PRO A 281 -14.65 -14.46 -9.67
N SER A 282 -14.09 -13.68 -10.59
CA SER A 282 -12.94 -14.11 -11.42
C SER A 282 -11.63 -14.19 -10.64
N ASP A 283 -11.56 -13.59 -9.45
CA ASP A 283 -10.39 -13.64 -8.58
C ASP A 283 -10.51 -14.73 -7.51
N LYS A 284 -11.47 -15.65 -7.66
CA LYS A 284 -11.70 -16.79 -6.76
C LYS A 284 -10.42 -17.57 -6.45
N TYR A 285 -9.61 -17.88 -7.46
CA TYR A 285 -8.34 -18.58 -7.25
C TYR A 285 -7.42 -17.83 -6.29
N ILE A 286 -7.27 -16.51 -6.47
CA ILE A 286 -6.44 -15.68 -5.59
C ILE A 286 -7.01 -15.65 -4.18
N LYS A 287 -8.33 -15.42 -4.05
CA LYS A 287 -9.03 -15.42 -2.76
C LYS A 287 -8.80 -16.71 -1.97
N GLU A 288 -8.82 -17.85 -2.64
CA GLU A 288 -8.72 -19.17 -2.01
C GLU A 288 -7.28 -19.58 -1.67
N THR A 289 -6.28 -18.99 -2.34
CA THR A 289 -4.88 -19.44 -2.25
C THR A 289 -3.93 -18.42 -1.63
N ASN A 290 -4.16 -17.12 -1.83
CA ASN A 290 -3.36 -16.03 -1.26
C ASN A 290 -3.80 -15.69 0.17
N ILE A 291 -3.57 -16.65 1.08
CA ILE A 291 -3.97 -16.54 2.48
C ILE A 291 -3.26 -15.35 3.14
N LYS A 292 -4.04 -14.50 3.81
CA LYS A 292 -3.59 -13.30 4.53
C LYS A 292 -3.35 -13.64 6.00
N ASN A 293 -2.54 -12.82 6.68
CA ASN A 293 -2.33 -12.95 8.12
C ASN A 293 -3.61 -12.60 8.90
N ASP A 294 -3.77 -13.20 10.09
CA ASP A 294 -4.78 -12.81 11.07
C ASP A 294 -4.15 -11.84 12.10
N PRO A 295 -4.76 -10.66 12.36
CA PRO A 295 -4.26 -9.73 13.37
C PRO A 295 -4.20 -10.35 14.78
N ASN A 296 -5.03 -11.35 15.08
CA ASN A 296 -4.98 -12.07 16.36
C ASN A 296 -3.73 -12.93 16.49
N GLU A 297 -3.23 -13.50 15.39
CA GLU A 297 -1.95 -14.23 15.40
C GLU A 297 -0.80 -13.30 15.74
N LEU A 298 -0.78 -12.09 15.17
CA LEU A 298 0.19 -11.05 15.50
C LEU A 298 0.11 -10.65 16.98
N ASN A 299 -1.09 -10.39 17.48
CA ASN A 299 -1.28 -10.03 18.89
C ASN A 299 -0.82 -11.14 19.84
N ASN A 300 -1.11 -12.40 19.51
CA ASN A 300 -0.65 -13.54 20.29
C ASN A 300 0.87 -13.65 20.29
N LEU A 301 1.53 -13.32 19.17
CA LEU A 301 2.99 -13.29 19.08
C LEU A 301 3.59 -12.15 19.90
N ILE A 302 2.97 -10.96 19.91
CA ILE A 302 3.40 -9.81 20.70
C ILE A 302 3.27 -10.10 22.20
N LYS A 303 2.14 -10.64 22.64
CA LYS A 303 1.87 -11.00 24.05
C LYS A 303 2.83 -12.07 24.59
N LYS A 304 3.36 -12.93 23.72
CA LYS A 304 4.37 -13.93 24.11
C LYS A 304 5.76 -13.32 24.34
N ASN A 305 6.03 -12.14 23.78
CA ASN A 305 7.37 -11.56 23.69
C ASN A 305 7.52 -10.20 24.39
N SER A 306 6.42 -9.61 24.87
CA SER A 306 6.37 -8.28 25.49
C SER A 306 5.10 -8.11 26.33
N ASP A 307 5.11 -7.12 27.23
CA ASP A 307 3.94 -6.71 28.04
C ASP A 307 3.07 -5.64 27.35
N VAL A 308 3.29 -5.41 26.05
CA VAL A 308 2.54 -4.41 25.27
C VAL A 308 1.07 -4.80 25.20
N LEU A 309 0.18 -3.86 25.52
CA LEU A 309 -1.25 -4.06 25.32
C LEU A 309 -1.57 -4.05 23.83
N THR A 310 -2.38 -5.00 23.37
CA THR A 310 -2.80 -5.08 21.96
C THR A 310 -4.30 -4.82 21.83
N TRP A 311 -4.70 -4.06 20.82
CA TRP A 311 -6.10 -3.83 20.45
C TRP A 311 -6.32 -4.12 18.96
N THR A 312 -7.08 -5.18 18.65
CA THR A 312 -7.59 -5.40 17.28
C THR A 312 -8.95 -4.71 17.16
N PRO A 313 -9.07 -3.63 16.37
CA PRO A 313 -10.31 -2.89 16.30
C PRO A 313 -11.34 -3.57 15.40
N ARG A 314 -12.62 -3.28 15.66
CA ARG A 314 -13.75 -3.55 14.77
C ARG A 314 -14.30 -2.23 14.22
N PRO A 315 -14.92 -2.17 13.03
CA PRO A 315 -15.57 -0.96 12.52
C PRO A 315 -16.47 -0.30 13.57
N GLY A 316 -16.17 0.97 13.88
CA GLY A 316 -16.88 1.78 14.87
C GLY A 316 -16.37 1.62 16.31
N ALA A 317 -15.50 0.65 16.59
CA ALA A 317 -14.85 0.51 17.89
C ALA A 317 -13.95 1.73 18.16
N THR A 318 -14.00 2.22 19.39
CA THR A 318 -13.30 3.44 19.81
C THR A 318 -12.45 3.18 21.05
N LEU A 319 -11.16 3.52 20.97
CA LEU A 319 -10.23 3.51 22.10
C LEU A 319 -10.14 4.91 22.73
N ASP A 320 -10.35 5.02 24.03
CA ASP A 320 -10.12 6.22 24.83
C ASP A 320 -8.72 6.16 25.45
N LEU A 321 -7.78 6.90 24.88
CA LEU A 321 -6.38 6.80 25.24
C LEU A 321 -6.15 7.22 26.70
N GLY A 322 -6.78 8.30 27.16
CA GLY A 322 -6.64 8.78 28.54
C GLY A 322 -7.05 7.72 29.58
N ARG A 323 -8.11 6.95 29.30
CA ARG A 323 -8.50 5.81 30.14
C ARG A 323 -7.47 4.70 30.12
N MET A 324 -7.08 4.25 28.93
CA MET A 324 -6.17 3.12 28.77
C MET A 324 -4.77 3.39 29.33
N LEU A 325 -4.31 4.65 29.26
CA LEU A 325 -3.04 5.08 29.85
C LEU A 325 -3.10 5.16 31.38
N LYS A 326 -4.27 5.42 31.96
CA LYS A 326 -4.45 5.48 33.42
C LYS A 326 -4.68 4.10 34.03
N ASP A 327 -5.52 3.30 33.40
CA ASP A 327 -5.82 1.91 33.78
C ASP A 327 -6.09 1.09 32.52
N PRO A 328 -5.15 0.21 32.10
CA PRO A 328 -5.32 -0.61 30.90
C PRO A 328 -6.43 -1.67 31.03
N THR A 329 -7.00 -1.85 32.24
CA THR A 329 -8.10 -2.77 32.50
C THR A 329 -9.47 -2.09 32.55
N ASP A 330 -9.54 -0.77 32.37
CA ASP A 330 -10.80 -0.02 32.35
C ASP A 330 -11.67 -0.50 31.18
N ARG A 331 -12.80 -1.14 31.52
CA ARG A 331 -13.79 -1.64 30.54
C ARG A 331 -14.40 -0.54 29.67
N LYS A 332 -14.28 0.73 30.06
CA LYS A 332 -14.73 1.90 29.28
C LYS A 332 -13.62 2.48 28.39
N GLY A 333 -12.40 1.97 28.50
CA GLY A 333 -11.27 2.41 27.68
C GLY A 333 -11.36 1.94 26.22
N ILE A 334 -12.14 0.89 25.95
CA ILE A 334 -12.54 0.49 24.60
C ILE A 334 -14.06 0.40 24.55
N ILE A 335 -14.66 1.16 23.64
CA ILE A 335 -16.09 1.16 23.37
C ILE A 335 -16.31 0.42 22.07
N GLU A 336 -16.94 -0.74 22.16
CA GLU A 336 -17.29 -1.55 20.99
C GLU A 336 -18.50 -0.96 20.25
N PRO A 337 -18.65 -1.21 18.94
CA PRO A 337 -19.84 -0.79 18.20
C PRO A 337 -21.10 -1.43 18.81
N PRO A 338 -22.28 -0.79 18.67
CA PRO A 338 -23.54 -1.31 19.19
C PRO A 338 -23.80 -2.75 18.77
N GLU A 339 -24.48 -3.52 19.62
CA GLU A 339 -24.89 -4.88 19.29
C GLU A 339 -25.72 -4.91 18.00
N GLY A 340 -25.45 -5.88 17.12
CA GLY A 340 -26.08 -5.97 15.80
C GLY A 340 -25.45 -5.10 14.71
N THR A 341 -24.42 -4.30 15.01
CA THR A 341 -23.66 -3.58 13.98
C THR A 341 -23.02 -4.57 13.01
N LYS A 342 -23.26 -4.35 11.70
CA LYS A 342 -22.63 -5.15 10.64
C LYS A 342 -21.14 -4.83 10.58
N ILE A 343 -20.31 -5.85 10.81
CA ILE A 343 -18.84 -5.73 10.84
C ILE A 343 -18.22 -6.06 9.48
N TYR A 344 -18.69 -7.11 8.84
CA TYR A 344 -18.15 -7.62 7.58
C TYR A 344 -19.10 -7.37 6.43
N LYS A 345 -18.55 -7.10 5.26
CA LYS A 345 -19.33 -7.08 4.02
C LYS A 345 -19.67 -8.51 3.61
N ASP A 346 -20.90 -8.70 3.14
CA ASP A 346 -21.40 -9.94 2.53
C ASP A 346 -21.68 -9.76 1.02
N SER A 347 -21.60 -8.52 0.53
CA SER A 347 -21.91 -8.11 -0.83
C SER A 347 -21.18 -6.82 -1.20
N TRP A 348 -20.90 -6.65 -2.49
CA TRP A 348 -20.22 -5.50 -3.06
C TRP A 348 -20.93 -5.04 -4.32
N ASP A 349 -21.08 -3.73 -4.50
CA ASP A 349 -21.66 -3.16 -5.71
C ASP A 349 -20.58 -3.01 -6.79
N PHE A 350 -20.38 -4.09 -7.55
CA PHE A 350 -19.40 -4.13 -8.65
C PHE A 350 -19.78 -3.21 -9.81
N GLY A 351 -21.08 -3.09 -10.10
CA GLY A 351 -21.60 -2.56 -11.36
C GLY A 351 -21.06 -1.19 -11.75
N PRO A 352 -21.11 -0.16 -10.89
CA PRO A 352 -20.60 1.18 -11.19
C PRO A 352 -19.12 1.18 -11.57
N TYR A 353 -18.29 0.39 -10.89
CA TYR A 353 -16.84 0.34 -11.11
C TYR A 353 -16.48 -0.47 -12.34
N LEU A 354 -17.10 -1.64 -12.53
CA LEU A 354 -16.88 -2.47 -13.73
C LEU A 354 -17.36 -1.78 -15.00
N ARG A 355 -18.43 -0.96 -14.95
CA ARG A 355 -18.86 -0.17 -16.13
C ARG A 355 -17.79 0.82 -16.59
N ILE A 356 -17.04 1.41 -15.67
CA ILE A 356 -15.95 2.35 -15.99
C ILE A 356 -14.80 1.62 -16.68
N LEU A 357 -14.41 0.44 -16.18
CA LEU A 357 -13.36 -0.39 -16.77
C LEU A 357 -13.79 -0.89 -18.15
N ASN A 358 -14.99 -1.48 -18.25
CA ASN A 358 -15.52 -2.02 -19.50
C ASN A 358 -15.73 -0.96 -20.60
N ALA A 359 -15.96 0.30 -20.24
CA ALA A 359 -16.05 1.38 -21.21
C ALA A 359 -14.75 1.59 -22.01
N ALA A 360 -13.59 1.19 -21.46
CA ALA A 360 -12.32 1.25 -22.18
C ALA A 360 -12.16 0.15 -23.24
N VAL A 361 -12.85 -0.98 -23.10
CA VAL A 361 -12.72 -2.12 -24.03
C VAL A 361 -13.11 -1.73 -25.46
N GLY A 362 -14.24 -1.04 -25.62
CA GLY A 362 -14.75 -0.64 -26.93
C GLY A 362 -14.25 0.71 -27.45
N ASP A 363 -13.29 1.34 -26.76
CA ASP A 363 -12.84 2.68 -27.11
C ASP A 363 -12.16 2.73 -28.47
N GLU A 364 -12.35 3.84 -29.19
CA GLU A 364 -11.88 4.01 -30.57
C GLU A 364 -10.36 3.90 -30.69
N ILE A 365 -9.60 4.35 -29.67
CA ILE A 365 -8.13 4.28 -29.71
C ILE A 365 -7.62 2.84 -29.87
N PHE A 366 -8.33 1.86 -29.30
CA PHE A 366 -7.93 0.46 -29.36
C PHE A 366 -8.27 -0.22 -30.69
N ARG A 367 -8.92 0.48 -31.63
CA ARG A 367 -9.09 -0.01 -33.01
C ARG A 367 -7.82 0.13 -33.84
N HIS A 368 -6.86 0.93 -33.37
CA HIS A 368 -5.64 1.26 -34.12
C HIS A 368 -4.40 0.81 -33.36
N SER A 369 -3.65 -0.16 -33.89
CA SER A 369 -2.45 -0.70 -33.23
C SER A 369 -1.34 0.34 -32.92
N CYS A 370 -1.43 1.56 -33.47
CA CYS A 370 -0.50 2.65 -33.16
C CYS A 370 -0.55 3.08 -31.70
N TRP A 371 -1.65 2.83 -30.97
CA TRP A 371 -1.75 3.15 -29.54
C TRP A 371 -0.63 2.49 -28.73
N ILE A 372 -0.17 1.29 -29.12
CA ILE A 372 0.91 0.56 -28.44
C ILE A 372 2.17 1.41 -28.47
N LYS A 373 2.59 1.82 -29.68
CA LYS A 373 3.77 2.65 -29.87
C LYS A 373 3.62 3.98 -29.15
N GLU A 374 2.46 4.61 -29.26
CA GLU A 374 2.18 5.90 -28.61
C GLU A 374 2.27 5.81 -27.09
N TYR A 375 1.64 4.80 -26.47
CA TYR A 375 1.66 4.58 -25.03
C TYR A 375 3.08 4.35 -24.49
N PHE A 376 3.82 3.41 -25.09
CA PHE A 376 5.17 3.10 -24.61
C PHE A 376 6.17 4.23 -24.91
N THR A 377 6.00 4.97 -26.02
CA THR A 377 6.79 6.19 -26.28
C THR A 377 6.46 7.29 -25.27
N TRP A 378 5.18 7.51 -24.99
CA TRP A 378 4.72 8.52 -24.05
C TRP A 378 5.26 8.28 -22.64
N ALA A 379 5.20 7.04 -22.17
CA ALA A 379 5.64 6.75 -20.82
C ALA A 379 7.16 6.53 -20.70
N GLY A 380 7.87 6.34 -21.83
CA GLY A 380 9.28 6.72 -21.97
C GLY A 380 10.32 5.78 -21.35
N PHE A 381 9.92 4.60 -20.88
CA PHE A 381 10.86 3.60 -20.35
C PHE A 381 11.65 2.95 -21.48
N LYS A 382 12.98 3.07 -21.42
CA LYS A 382 13.94 2.57 -22.43
C LYS A 382 15.34 2.41 -21.82
N ASP A 383 16.31 2.01 -22.62
CA ASP A 383 17.70 1.78 -22.20
C ASP A 383 17.80 0.68 -21.11
N TYR A 384 16.88 -0.29 -21.17
CA TYR A 384 16.78 -1.40 -20.24
C TYR A 384 16.72 -2.73 -21.02
N ASN A 385 17.62 -3.67 -20.73
CA ASN A 385 17.69 -4.93 -21.48
C ASN A 385 16.55 -5.87 -21.05
N LEU A 386 15.35 -5.65 -21.56
CA LEU A 386 14.17 -6.44 -21.26
C LEU A 386 13.24 -6.44 -22.46
N VAL A 387 12.70 -7.62 -22.77
CA VAL A 387 11.63 -7.77 -23.76
C VAL A 387 10.37 -8.25 -23.06
N VAL A 388 9.27 -7.55 -23.28
CA VAL A 388 7.97 -7.93 -22.73
C VAL A 388 7.03 -8.31 -23.85
N ARG A 389 6.37 -9.46 -23.71
CA ARG A 389 5.21 -9.84 -24.52
C ARG A 389 3.94 -9.53 -23.75
N MET A 390 3.12 -8.65 -24.28
CA MET A 390 1.81 -8.31 -23.71
C MET A 390 0.72 -9.02 -24.51
N ILE A 391 -0.16 -9.72 -23.81
CA ILE A 391 -1.30 -10.44 -24.40
C ILE A 391 -2.58 -9.97 -23.70
N GLU A 392 -3.50 -9.38 -24.44
CA GLU A 392 -4.83 -9.04 -23.94
C GLU A 392 -5.68 -10.31 -23.81
N THR A 393 -6.32 -10.48 -22.66
CA THR A 393 -7.14 -11.65 -22.34
C THR A 393 -8.55 -11.28 -21.90
N ASP A 394 -9.43 -12.27 -21.96
CA ASP A 394 -10.72 -12.22 -21.28
C ASP A 394 -10.56 -12.37 -19.75
N GLU A 395 -11.70 -12.49 -19.07
CA GLU A 395 -11.83 -12.60 -17.63
C GLU A 395 -11.09 -13.83 -17.04
N ASP A 396 -10.98 -14.90 -17.82
CA ASP A 396 -10.39 -16.20 -17.43
C ASP A 396 -8.94 -16.36 -17.94
N PHE A 397 -8.33 -15.27 -18.42
CA PHE A 397 -6.98 -15.25 -18.99
C PHE A 397 -6.82 -16.07 -20.28
N SER A 398 -7.91 -16.28 -21.03
CA SER A 398 -7.83 -16.78 -22.41
C SER A 398 -7.61 -15.62 -23.38
N PRO A 399 -6.87 -15.80 -24.49
CA PRO A 399 -6.64 -14.73 -25.47
C PRO A 399 -7.95 -14.07 -25.91
N PHE A 400 -8.02 -12.75 -25.78
CA PHE A 400 -9.24 -12.01 -26.08
C PHE A 400 -9.49 -11.99 -27.59
N PRO A 401 -10.69 -12.32 -28.10
CA PRO A 401 -10.99 -12.24 -29.53
C PRO A 401 -10.80 -10.82 -30.06
N GLY A 402 -9.86 -10.64 -31.00
CA GLY A 402 -9.48 -9.32 -31.52
C GLY A 402 -8.67 -8.47 -30.53
N GLY A 403 -8.15 -9.08 -29.46
CA GLY A 403 -7.19 -8.47 -28.56
C GLY A 403 -5.78 -8.41 -29.16
N TYR A 404 -4.93 -7.58 -28.56
CA TYR A 404 -3.54 -7.43 -28.98
C TYR A 404 -2.61 -8.46 -28.33
N ASP A 405 -1.65 -8.94 -29.13
CA ASP A 405 -0.50 -9.76 -28.73
C ASP A 405 0.73 -9.13 -29.38
N TYR A 406 1.61 -8.55 -28.58
CA TYR A 406 2.72 -7.74 -29.07
C TYR A 406 3.95 -7.81 -28.17
N LEU A 407 5.11 -7.56 -28.76
CA LEU A 407 6.37 -7.43 -28.06
C LEU A 407 6.76 -5.96 -27.94
N VAL A 408 7.37 -5.62 -26.81
CA VAL A 408 8.05 -4.35 -26.56
C VAL A 408 9.47 -4.69 -26.14
N ASP A 409 10.44 -4.13 -26.85
CA ASP A 409 11.86 -4.22 -26.50
C ASP A 409 12.29 -2.90 -25.87
N PHE A 410 12.56 -2.93 -24.57
CA PHE A 410 12.94 -1.73 -23.82
C PHE A 410 14.40 -1.33 -24.00
N LEU A 411 15.19 -2.10 -24.75
CA LEU A 411 16.57 -1.72 -25.01
C LEU A 411 16.63 -0.46 -25.89
N ASP A 412 15.89 -0.47 -26.99
CA ASP A 412 15.82 0.61 -27.98
C ASP A 412 14.40 1.19 -28.15
N LEU A 413 13.45 0.72 -27.33
CA LEU A 413 12.02 1.03 -27.42
C LEU A 413 11.44 0.68 -28.79
N SER A 414 11.68 -0.56 -29.23
CA SER A 414 11.14 -1.12 -30.47
C SER A 414 10.00 -2.12 -30.22
N PHE A 415 9.30 -2.48 -31.30
CA PHE A 415 8.11 -3.36 -31.27
C PHE A 415 8.30 -4.52 -32.26
N PRO A 416 9.18 -5.48 -31.94
CA PRO A 416 9.53 -6.54 -32.88
C PRO A 416 8.37 -7.53 -33.07
N LYS A 417 8.34 -8.24 -34.21
CA LYS A 417 7.35 -9.30 -34.46
C LYS A 417 7.70 -10.62 -33.75
N GLU A 418 8.98 -10.82 -33.45
CA GLU A 418 9.52 -12.03 -32.85
C GLU A 418 10.48 -11.66 -31.72
N ARG A 419 10.62 -12.55 -30.72
CA ARG A 419 11.57 -12.36 -29.63
C ARG A 419 12.99 -12.24 -30.20
N PRO A 420 13.74 -11.17 -29.91
CA PRO A 420 15.09 -10.99 -30.44
C PRO A 420 16.03 -12.13 -30.04
N SER A 421 17.02 -12.45 -30.89
CA SER A 421 17.94 -13.56 -30.64
C SER A 421 19.05 -13.25 -29.64
N ARG A 422 19.23 -11.98 -29.25
CA ARG A 422 20.26 -11.57 -28.27
C ARG A 422 19.93 -12.15 -26.88
N GLU A 423 20.90 -12.16 -25.98
CA GLU A 423 20.63 -12.49 -24.58
C GLU A 423 19.87 -11.35 -23.89
N HIS A 424 18.71 -11.67 -23.31
CA HIS A 424 17.87 -10.72 -22.59
C HIS A 424 16.87 -11.46 -21.66
N PRO A 425 16.57 -10.87 -20.50
CA PRO A 425 15.37 -11.13 -19.73
C PRO A 425 14.11 -10.96 -20.58
N TYR A 426 13.17 -11.89 -20.41
CA TYR A 426 11.88 -11.88 -21.08
C TYR A 426 10.74 -12.08 -20.09
N GLU A 427 9.68 -11.28 -20.25
CA GLU A 427 8.44 -11.46 -19.50
C GLU A 427 7.24 -11.56 -20.45
N GLU A 428 6.45 -12.63 -20.31
CA GLU A 428 5.11 -12.71 -20.90
C GLU A 428 4.07 -12.29 -19.86
N ILE A 429 3.25 -11.31 -20.22
CA ILE A 429 2.20 -10.74 -19.36
C ILE A 429 0.87 -10.89 -20.09
N ARG A 430 0.01 -11.74 -19.54
CA ARG A 430 -1.40 -11.85 -19.94
C ARG A 430 -2.22 -10.93 -19.06
N SER A 431 -2.99 -10.01 -19.63
CA SER A 431 -3.73 -9.01 -18.86
C SER A 431 -5.18 -8.91 -19.30
N ARG A 432 -6.10 -8.85 -18.31
CA ARG A 432 -7.53 -8.68 -18.58
C ARG A 432 -7.77 -7.38 -19.35
N VAL A 433 -8.44 -7.50 -20.49
CA VAL A 433 -8.58 -6.45 -21.50
C VAL A 433 -9.26 -5.19 -20.97
N ASP A 434 -10.23 -5.32 -20.07
CA ASP A 434 -10.94 -4.19 -19.46
C ASP A 434 -10.02 -3.34 -18.59
N VAL A 435 -9.12 -3.96 -17.83
CA VAL A 435 -8.20 -3.25 -16.95
C VAL A 435 -7.02 -2.67 -17.71
N ILE A 436 -6.32 -3.45 -18.56
CA ILE A 436 -5.17 -2.93 -19.31
C ILE A 436 -5.56 -1.76 -20.21
N ARG A 437 -6.70 -1.85 -20.91
CA ARG A 437 -7.18 -0.74 -21.74
C ARG A 437 -7.58 0.47 -20.91
N HIS A 438 -8.16 0.27 -19.72
CA HIS A 438 -8.44 1.37 -18.81
C HIS A 438 -7.15 2.06 -18.34
N VAL A 439 -6.15 1.27 -17.91
CA VAL A 439 -4.85 1.75 -17.48
C VAL A 439 -4.15 2.54 -18.59
N VAL A 440 -4.10 2.00 -19.80
CA VAL A 440 -3.50 2.65 -20.97
C VAL A 440 -4.20 3.96 -21.31
N LYS A 441 -5.54 3.93 -21.46
CA LYS A 441 -6.33 5.10 -21.87
C LYS A 441 -6.20 6.26 -20.89
N HIS A 442 -6.11 5.96 -19.60
CA HIS A 442 -6.08 6.98 -18.55
C HIS A 442 -4.67 7.28 -18.03
N GLY A 443 -3.64 6.58 -18.53
CA GLY A 443 -2.26 6.71 -18.08
C GLY A 443 -2.11 6.38 -16.60
N LEU A 444 -2.68 5.24 -16.18
CA LEU A 444 -2.61 4.79 -14.78
C LEU A 444 -1.36 3.94 -14.52
N LEU A 445 -1.07 3.70 -13.23
CA LEU A 445 0.03 2.84 -12.81
C LEU A 445 -0.30 1.37 -13.09
N TRP A 446 0.71 0.55 -13.39
CA TRP A 446 0.52 -0.90 -13.53
C TRP A 446 0.29 -1.62 -12.20
N ASP A 447 0.31 -0.91 -11.06
CA ASP A 447 -0.14 -1.43 -9.76
C ASP A 447 -1.59 -1.94 -9.84
N ASP A 448 -2.45 -1.26 -10.61
CA ASP A 448 -3.83 -1.69 -10.91
C ASP A 448 -3.86 -3.07 -11.61
N LEU A 449 -2.78 -3.43 -12.32
CA LEU A 449 -2.65 -4.72 -13.00
C LEU A 449 -2.07 -5.79 -12.07
N TYR A 450 -0.94 -5.48 -11.45
CA TYR A 450 -0.15 -6.45 -10.70
C TYR A 450 -0.69 -6.69 -9.27
N ILE A 451 -0.85 -5.62 -8.50
CA ILE A 451 -1.44 -5.66 -7.15
C ILE A 451 -2.93 -5.98 -7.25
N GLY A 452 -3.57 -5.48 -8.31
CA GLY A 452 -4.95 -5.79 -8.62
C GLY A 452 -5.20 -7.23 -9.09
N PHE A 453 -4.21 -8.09 -9.27
CA PHE A 453 -4.35 -9.49 -9.73
C PHE A 453 -4.87 -9.68 -11.17
N GLN A 454 -4.82 -8.62 -11.98
CA GLN A 454 -5.37 -8.55 -13.34
C GLN A 454 -4.38 -9.05 -14.41
N THR A 455 -3.26 -9.64 -13.98
CA THR A 455 -2.24 -10.23 -14.85
C THR A 455 -1.91 -11.67 -14.50
N ARG A 456 -1.43 -12.44 -15.49
CA ARG A 456 -0.66 -13.67 -15.32
C ARG A 456 0.70 -13.51 -15.97
N LEU A 457 1.75 -13.85 -15.22
CA LEU A 457 3.13 -13.57 -15.60
C LEU A 457 3.91 -14.86 -15.82
N GLN A 458 4.80 -14.85 -16.81
CA GLN A 458 5.83 -15.85 -17.01
C GLN A 458 7.16 -15.15 -17.29
N ARG A 459 8.24 -15.61 -16.63
CA ARG A 459 9.58 -15.04 -16.77
C ARG A 459 10.56 -16.04 -17.37
N ASP A 460 11.50 -15.54 -18.15
CA ASP A 460 12.60 -16.32 -18.73
C ASP A 460 13.89 -15.47 -18.84
N PRO A 461 14.93 -15.73 -18.04
CA PRO A 461 14.98 -16.71 -16.95
C PRO A 461 14.11 -16.29 -15.74
N ASP A 462 13.75 -17.22 -14.86
CA ASP A 462 13.05 -16.92 -13.59
C ASP A 462 14.03 -16.32 -12.55
N VAL A 463 14.48 -15.09 -12.82
CA VAL A 463 15.39 -14.32 -11.97
C VAL A 463 14.69 -13.02 -11.56
N LEU A 464 14.79 -12.66 -10.27
CA LEU A 464 14.47 -11.30 -9.83
C LEU A 464 15.60 -10.38 -10.28
N GLU A 465 15.34 -9.55 -11.29
CA GLU A 465 16.26 -8.48 -11.65
C GLU A 465 16.12 -7.30 -10.68
N PRO A 466 17.20 -6.79 -10.09
CA PRO A 466 17.13 -5.52 -9.38
C PRO A 466 16.91 -4.41 -10.42
N PHE A 467 15.72 -3.78 -10.42
CA PHE A 467 15.52 -2.54 -11.16
C PHE A 467 16.55 -1.51 -10.68
N PRO A 468 17.39 -0.96 -11.56
CA PRO A 468 18.21 0.18 -11.17
C PRO A 468 17.28 1.37 -10.93
N ASN A 469 17.47 2.08 -9.81
CA ASN A 469 16.89 3.41 -9.54
C ASN A 469 17.39 4.43 -10.58
N LYS A 470 17.04 4.26 -11.85
CA LYS A 470 17.21 5.25 -12.90
C LYS A 470 15.90 5.98 -13.02
N THR A 471 15.73 7.02 -12.22
CA THR A 471 14.67 8.02 -12.44
C THR A 471 14.97 8.71 -13.78
N PRO A 472 14.17 8.52 -14.84
CA PRO A 472 14.35 9.28 -16.06
C PRO A 472 14.08 10.76 -15.75
N PRO A 473 14.83 11.70 -16.35
CA PRO A 473 14.76 13.11 -15.97
C PRO A 473 13.41 13.79 -16.27
N ASN A 474 12.45 13.11 -16.91
CA ASN A 474 11.10 13.60 -17.20
C ASN A 474 10.15 12.45 -17.57
N THR A 475 9.73 11.56 -16.66
CA THR A 475 8.55 10.69 -16.90
C THR A 475 8.05 10.03 -15.63
N THR A 476 6.95 10.55 -15.08
CA THR A 476 6.01 9.76 -14.27
C THR A 476 5.29 8.78 -15.21
N GLN A 477 5.34 7.47 -14.96
CA GLN A 477 4.28 6.46 -15.22
C GLN A 477 4.67 5.12 -15.90
N LEU A 478 5.86 4.93 -16.50
CA LEU A 478 6.32 3.58 -16.93
C LEU A 478 7.42 2.97 -16.04
N GLU A 479 7.75 3.56 -14.89
CA GLU A 479 8.57 2.89 -13.86
C GLU A 479 7.85 1.69 -13.20
N VAL A 480 6.83 1.11 -13.86
CA VAL A 480 6.03 0.01 -13.35
C VAL A 480 6.04 -1.16 -14.35
N LEU A 481 7.20 -1.53 -14.88
CA LEU A 481 7.52 -2.96 -14.76
C LEU A 481 7.88 -3.13 -13.29
N PRO A 482 7.20 -4.01 -12.57
CA PRO A 482 6.95 -3.83 -11.15
C PRO A 482 8.21 -3.45 -10.37
N ASP A 483 8.22 -2.24 -9.81
CA ASP A 483 8.98 -1.90 -8.60
C ASP A 483 8.70 -2.91 -7.46
N VAL A 484 7.69 -3.77 -7.64
CA VAL A 484 7.40 -4.96 -6.84
C VAL A 484 8.42 -6.11 -7.03
N LEU A 485 9.54 -5.91 -7.72
CA LEU A 485 10.76 -6.72 -7.49
C LEU A 485 11.41 -6.46 -6.12
N TRP A 486 10.84 -5.55 -5.30
CA TRP A 486 11.17 -5.37 -3.89
C TRP A 486 10.27 -6.07 -2.87
N VAL A 487 9.32 -6.93 -3.28
CA VAL A 487 8.71 -7.84 -2.29
C VAL A 487 9.65 -9.03 -2.08
N GLU A 488 10.50 -8.84 -1.06
CA GLU A 488 11.27 -9.80 -0.24
C GLU A 488 12.78 -9.87 -0.47
N ARG A 489 13.52 -8.98 0.22
CA ARG A 489 14.80 -9.34 0.86
C ARG A 489 14.96 -8.66 2.23
N THR A 490 14.43 -9.29 3.28
CA THR A 490 15.17 -10.02 4.34
C THR A 490 14.21 -10.51 5.42
#